data_AF-A0A2N5KLA5-F1
#
_entry.id   AF-A0A2N5KLA5-F1
#
_cell.length_a   1.000
_cell.length_b   1.000
_cell.length_c   1.000
_cell.angle_alpha   90.00
_cell.angle_beta   90.00
_cell.angle_gamma   90.00
#
_symmetry.space_group_name_H-M   'P 1'
#
loop_
_entity.id
_entity.type
_entity.pdbx_description
1 polymer ?
#
loop_
_entity_poly.entity_id
_entity_poly.type
_entity_poly.pdbx_seq_one_letter_code
_entity_poly.pdbx_strand_id
1 'polypeptide(L)'
;MQSRGFWGWRGDGRRAGVHLVHRATDGGFRLDSGEFLGRLKREVIGHPALVHPFLERFGEGDVSEEGVRTFAIQYYRHVRVSRLYLAALISNCGRDEGLQLALAEVLFDEYGHLNPDETHPALYRRFLRALDVTKEEWEAPSTLPEVELYISRHRDLTRHPDVRLGLGALGPASEWPVPPIYVKLSEGLKKATGLPGEALEIFTSHVTMDVTHARIMMDAIAPYAEDEGGQRKVREGTMASLDARSVMLDGFYRAVYGEPAPLAAVRAAHPS
;
A
#
# COMPACT_ATOMS: atom_id res chain seq x y z
N MET A 1 -5.03 41.93 28.03
CA MET A 1 -6.03 40.89 28.32
C MET A 1 -7.34 41.30 27.68
N GLN A 2 -7.61 40.83 26.46
CA GLN A 2 -8.93 40.40 26.00
C GLN A 2 -8.81 39.82 24.59
N SER A 3 -9.40 38.65 24.46
CA SER A 3 -9.35 37.63 23.44
C SER A 3 -10.04 38.03 22.13
N ARG A 4 -9.42 37.67 21.00
CA ARG A 4 -10.11 37.58 19.70
C ARG A 4 -10.82 36.23 19.63
N GLY A 5 -12.16 36.25 19.65
CA GLY A 5 -13.00 35.09 19.31
C GLY A 5 -12.94 34.83 17.80
N PHE A 6 -12.58 33.62 17.38
CA PHE A 6 -13.44 32.46 17.15
C PHE A 6 -14.39 32.67 15.95
N TRP A 7 -13.87 32.40 14.75
CA TRP A 7 -14.71 32.16 13.57
C TRP A 7 -15.21 30.72 13.63
N GLY A 8 -16.48 30.57 14.01
CA GLY A 8 -17.17 29.28 13.96
C GLY A 8 -17.57 28.96 12.52
N TRP A 9 -17.12 27.82 12.01
CA TRP A 9 -17.66 27.23 10.79
C TRP A 9 -18.49 26.01 11.21
N ARG A 10 -19.82 26.10 11.08
CA ARG A 10 -20.71 24.93 11.09
C ARG A 10 -20.94 24.54 9.63
N GLY A 11 -20.39 23.41 9.21
CA GLY A 11 -20.67 22.80 7.90
C GLY A 11 -21.62 21.63 8.08
N ASP A 12 -22.84 21.80 7.59
CA ASP A 12 -23.87 20.77 7.48
C ASP A 12 -23.44 19.70 6.44
N GLY A 13 -23.69 18.43 6.77
CA GLY A 13 -23.19 17.29 6.01
C GLY A 13 -23.94 17.07 4.71
N ARG A 14 -23.31 17.39 3.58
CA ARG A 14 -23.57 16.77 2.27
C ARG A 14 -22.24 16.63 1.52
N ARG A 15 -21.76 15.39 1.36
CA ARG A 15 -20.60 15.08 0.51
C ARG A 15 -21.00 15.32 -0.95
N ALA A 16 -20.60 16.46 -1.50
CA ALA A 16 -20.61 16.69 -2.94
C ALA A 16 -19.29 16.18 -3.51
N GLY A 17 -19.36 15.22 -4.45
CA GLY A 17 -18.19 14.74 -5.17
C GLY A 17 -17.51 15.89 -5.91
N VAL A 18 -16.18 15.99 -5.75
CA VAL A 18 -15.36 16.98 -6.45
C VAL A 18 -15.32 16.58 -7.93
N HIS A 19 -16.07 17.29 -8.76
CA HIS A 19 -15.94 17.18 -10.21
C HIS A 19 -14.68 17.92 -10.66
N LEU A 20 -13.64 17.17 -11.03
CA LEU A 20 -12.43 17.69 -11.67
C LEU A 20 -12.77 18.33 -13.03
N VAL A 21 -12.45 19.60 -13.17
CA VAL A 21 -12.63 20.36 -14.42
C VAL A 21 -11.43 20.10 -15.34
N HIS A 22 -11.66 19.43 -16.47
CA HIS A 22 -10.65 19.23 -17.50
C HIS A 22 -10.19 20.57 -18.12
N ARG A 23 -8.87 20.79 -18.16
CA ARG A 23 -8.25 21.72 -19.11
C ARG A 23 -7.66 20.92 -20.26
N ALA A 24 -8.12 21.20 -21.48
CA ALA A 24 -7.51 20.70 -22.69
C ALA A 24 -6.27 21.55 -23.04
N THR A 25 -5.15 20.88 -23.32
CA THR A 25 -4.01 21.46 -24.03
C THR A 25 -3.52 20.47 -25.09
N ASP A 26 -3.61 20.92 -26.34
CA ASP A 26 -2.83 20.63 -27.55
C ASP A 26 -2.31 19.22 -27.88
N GLY A 27 -2.89 18.67 -28.96
CA GLY A 27 -2.14 18.10 -30.10
C GLY A 27 -1.51 16.71 -29.99
N GLY A 28 -1.51 16.08 -28.82
CA GLY A 28 -1.09 14.68 -28.65
C GLY A 28 -2.22 13.69 -28.91
N PHE A 29 -1.92 12.50 -29.44
CA PHE A 29 -2.87 11.38 -29.46
C PHE A 29 -3.26 11.05 -28.01
N ARG A 30 -4.47 11.44 -27.60
CA ARG A 30 -5.00 11.16 -26.26
C ARG A 30 -5.34 9.68 -26.22
N LEU A 31 -4.59 8.91 -25.45
CA LEU A 31 -4.84 7.49 -25.22
C LEU A 31 -5.91 7.34 -24.14
N ASP A 32 -6.67 6.24 -24.20
CA ASP A 32 -7.68 5.94 -23.19
C ASP A 32 -6.99 5.48 -21.88
N SER A 33 -6.97 6.36 -20.88
CA SER A 33 -6.47 6.05 -19.53
C SER A 33 -7.24 4.88 -18.91
N GLY A 34 -8.53 4.70 -19.22
CA GLY A 34 -9.33 3.58 -18.74
C GLY A 34 -8.83 2.25 -19.29
N GLU A 35 -8.58 2.17 -20.60
CA GLU A 35 -7.99 1.01 -21.24
C GLU A 35 -6.60 0.70 -20.66
N PHE A 36 -5.76 1.73 -20.47
CA PHE A 36 -4.45 1.58 -19.85
C PHE A 36 -4.52 1.03 -18.42
N LEU A 37 -5.34 1.62 -17.55
CA LEU A 37 -5.49 1.16 -16.16
C LEU A 37 -6.05 -0.26 -16.11
N GLY A 38 -6.95 -0.63 -17.04
CA GLY A 38 -7.44 -1.99 -17.21
C GLY A 38 -6.34 -2.99 -17.59
N ARG A 39 -5.44 -2.62 -18.51
CA ARG A 39 -4.25 -3.42 -18.87
C ARG A 39 -3.28 -3.53 -17.69
N LEU A 40 -2.94 -2.41 -17.05
CA LEU A 40 -2.03 -2.36 -15.92
C LEU A 40 -2.55 -3.21 -14.75
N LYS A 41 -3.86 -3.21 -14.48
CA LYS A 41 -4.46 -4.07 -13.45
C LYS A 41 -4.19 -5.55 -13.72
N ARG A 42 -4.27 -6.01 -14.96
CA ARG A 42 -3.95 -7.41 -15.31
C ARG A 42 -2.47 -7.72 -15.05
N GLU A 43 -1.58 -6.79 -15.37
CA GLU A 43 -0.15 -6.96 -15.09
C GLU A 43 0.13 -7.03 -13.59
N VAL A 44 -0.48 -6.14 -12.81
CA VAL A 44 -0.35 -6.12 -11.34
C VAL A 44 -0.87 -7.43 -10.73
N ILE A 45 -2.05 -7.88 -11.15
CA ILE A 45 -2.63 -9.13 -10.63
C ILE A 45 -1.81 -10.36 -11.06
N GLY A 46 -1.19 -10.33 -12.24
CA GLY A 46 -0.30 -11.38 -12.72
C GLY A 46 1.14 -11.32 -12.19
N HIS A 47 1.48 -10.33 -11.37
CA HIS A 47 2.85 -10.13 -10.90
C HIS A 47 3.27 -11.24 -9.91
N PRO A 48 4.51 -11.77 -9.99
CA PRO A 48 5.00 -12.83 -9.09
C PRO A 48 4.84 -12.56 -7.59
N ALA A 49 4.89 -11.28 -7.19
CA ALA A 49 4.66 -10.85 -5.81
C ALA A 49 3.32 -11.33 -5.21
N LEU A 50 2.26 -11.51 -6.01
CA LEU A 50 0.93 -11.90 -5.51
C LEU A 50 0.78 -13.41 -5.31
N VAL A 51 1.66 -14.21 -5.92
CA VAL A 51 1.70 -15.68 -5.82
C VAL A 51 3.04 -16.13 -5.25
N HIS A 52 3.68 -15.26 -4.47
CA HIS A 52 5.01 -15.51 -3.93
C HIS A 52 5.00 -16.72 -2.99
N PRO A 53 6.01 -17.61 -3.01
CA PRO A 53 6.06 -18.80 -2.15
C PRO A 53 5.86 -18.51 -0.66
N PHE A 54 6.29 -17.33 -0.20
CA PHE A 54 6.03 -16.86 1.16
C PHE A 54 4.53 -16.78 1.47
N LEU A 55 3.75 -16.14 0.59
CA LEU A 55 2.32 -15.94 0.82
C LEU A 55 1.54 -17.24 0.77
N GLU A 56 1.94 -18.17 -0.12
CA GLU A 56 1.30 -19.49 -0.21
C GLU A 56 1.57 -20.31 1.05
N ARG A 57 2.85 -20.50 1.40
CA ARG A 57 3.25 -21.30 2.57
C ARG A 57 2.73 -20.71 3.89
N PHE A 58 2.86 -19.40 4.04
CA PHE A 58 2.36 -18.70 5.22
C PHE A 58 0.83 -18.79 5.31
N GLY A 59 0.11 -18.58 4.19
CA GLY A 59 -1.35 -18.67 4.14
C GLY A 59 -1.91 -20.07 4.40
N GLU A 60 -1.14 -21.11 4.10
CA GLU A 60 -1.46 -22.50 4.48
C GLU A 60 -1.41 -22.73 5.99
N GLY A 61 -0.77 -21.83 6.75
CA GLY A 61 -0.52 -21.97 8.18
C GLY A 61 0.73 -22.80 8.48
N ASP A 62 1.53 -23.12 7.46
CA ASP A 62 2.86 -23.73 7.65
C ASP A 62 3.84 -22.63 8.09
N VAL A 63 3.77 -22.27 9.36
CA VAL A 63 4.64 -21.30 10.01
C VAL A 63 4.70 -21.57 11.52
N SER A 64 5.89 -21.48 12.11
CA SER A 64 6.06 -21.61 13.56
C SER A 64 5.63 -20.33 14.29
N GLU A 65 5.42 -20.41 15.60
CA GLU A 65 5.14 -19.23 16.44
C GLU A 65 6.26 -18.18 16.35
N GLU A 66 7.52 -18.62 16.39
CA GLU A 66 8.69 -17.74 16.18
C GLU A 66 8.70 -17.12 14.77
N GLY A 67 8.30 -17.89 13.75
CA GLY A 67 8.14 -17.40 12.39
C GLY A 67 7.05 -16.31 12.28
N VAL A 68 5.92 -16.49 12.96
CA VAL A 68 4.87 -15.46 13.04
C VAL A 68 5.39 -14.19 13.70
N ARG A 69 6.07 -14.31 14.85
CA ARG A 69 6.67 -13.16 15.55
C ARG A 69 7.69 -12.44 14.66
N THR A 70 8.54 -13.19 13.96
CA THR A 70 9.54 -12.66 13.03
C THR A 70 8.89 -11.87 11.88
N PHE A 71 7.88 -12.46 11.23
CA PHE A 71 7.10 -11.77 10.19
C PHE A 71 6.44 -10.50 10.73
N ALA A 72 5.74 -10.60 11.87
CA ALA A 72 4.99 -9.48 12.43
C ALA A 72 5.91 -8.29 12.76
N ILE A 73 7.06 -8.55 13.38
CA ILE A 73 8.04 -7.51 13.72
C ILE A 73 8.61 -6.86 12.44
N GLN A 74 9.01 -7.65 11.45
CA GLN A 74 9.65 -7.12 10.26
C GLN A 74 8.66 -6.40 9.33
N TYR A 75 7.44 -6.91 9.20
CA TYR A 75 6.39 -6.25 8.41
C TYR A 75 5.95 -4.91 9.05
N TYR A 76 5.95 -4.81 10.39
CA TYR A 76 5.71 -3.55 11.09
C TYR A 76 6.68 -2.43 10.70
N ARG A 77 7.93 -2.76 10.31
CA ARG A 77 8.94 -1.77 9.90
C ARG A 77 8.46 -0.94 8.71
N HIS A 78 7.73 -1.54 7.77
CA HIS A 78 7.10 -0.85 6.65
C HIS A 78 5.78 -0.19 7.07
N VAL A 79 4.89 -0.90 7.79
CA VAL A 79 3.56 -0.37 8.17
C VAL A 79 3.69 0.91 9.00
N ARG A 80 4.68 0.97 9.90
CA ARG A 80 4.92 2.15 10.75
C ARG A 80 5.41 3.38 9.98
N VAL A 81 5.63 3.31 8.67
CA VAL A 81 6.04 4.44 7.82
C VAL A 81 5.20 4.62 6.55
N SER A 82 4.28 3.70 6.20
CA SER A 82 3.50 3.73 4.95
C SER A 82 2.84 5.08 4.66
N ARG A 83 2.11 5.63 5.63
CA ARG A 83 1.45 6.94 5.55
C ARG A 83 2.39 8.11 5.22
N LEU A 84 3.68 7.98 5.51
CA LEU A 84 4.67 9.03 5.22
C LEU A 84 5.04 9.07 3.73
N TYR A 85 4.85 7.96 2.99
CA TYR A 85 5.01 7.96 1.55
C TYR A 85 3.90 8.77 0.88
N LEU A 86 2.65 8.61 1.33
CA LEU A 86 1.52 9.42 0.87
C LEU A 86 1.74 10.90 1.18
N ALA A 87 2.15 11.23 2.40
CA ALA A 87 2.48 12.61 2.75
C ALA A 87 3.61 13.20 1.87
N ALA A 88 4.64 12.41 1.56
CA ALA A 88 5.69 12.82 0.63
C ALA A 88 5.14 13.03 -0.79
N LEU A 89 4.28 12.13 -1.28
CA LEU A 89 3.67 12.26 -2.59
C LEU A 89 2.79 13.51 -2.68
N ILE A 90 1.97 13.79 -1.66
CA ILE A 90 1.17 15.03 -1.57
C ILE A 90 2.06 16.26 -1.70
N SER A 91 3.19 16.30 -0.99
CA SER A 91 4.13 17.42 -1.07
C SER A 91 4.71 17.63 -2.47
N ASN A 92 4.72 16.58 -3.29
CA ASN A 92 5.26 16.57 -4.64
C ASN A 92 4.19 16.84 -5.73
N CYS A 93 2.91 17.01 -5.37
CA CYS A 93 1.82 17.27 -6.32
C CYS A 93 1.80 18.72 -6.85
N GLY A 94 2.74 19.57 -6.45
CA GLY A 94 2.88 20.93 -6.96
C GLY A 94 1.62 21.78 -6.72
N ARG A 95 0.98 22.25 -7.79
CA ARG A 95 -0.24 23.09 -7.76
C ARG A 95 -1.53 22.32 -8.04
N ASP A 96 -1.46 20.99 -8.17
CA ASP A 96 -2.66 20.18 -8.41
C ASP A 96 -3.40 19.92 -7.08
N GLU A 97 -4.29 20.85 -6.72
CA GLU A 97 -5.12 20.73 -5.53
C GLU A 97 -6.08 19.53 -5.59
N GLY A 98 -6.52 19.13 -6.79
CA GLY A 98 -7.42 17.99 -6.96
C GLY A 98 -6.73 16.68 -6.60
N LEU A 99 -5.51 16.48 -7.08
CA LEU A 99 -4.69 15.33 -6.70
C LEU A 99 -4.33 15.36 -5.21
N GLN A 100 -4.00 16.53 -4.66
CA GLN A 100 -3.72 16.68 -3.23
C GLN A 100 -4.90 16.26 -2.36
N LEU A 101 -6.12 16.66 -2.72
CA LEU A 101 -7.33 16.30 -1.98
C LEU A 101 -7.61 14.79 -2.05
N ALA A 102 -7.46 14.17 -3.22
CA ALA A 102 -7.63 12.71 -3.36
C ALA A 102 -6.63 11.93 -2.49
N LEU A 103 -5.35 12.32 -2.52
CA LEU A 103 -4.33 11.70 -1.68
C LEU A 103 -4.52 11.99 -0.18
N ALA A 104 -5.04 13.18 0.17
CA ALA A 104 -5.34 13.55 1.53
C ALA A 104 -6.52 12.73 2.11
N GLU A 105 -7.51 12.37 1.29
CA GLU A 105 -8.60 11.46 1.68
C GLU A 105 -8.04 10.08 2.08
N VAL A 106 -7.18 9.49 1.24
CA VAL A 106 -6.50 8.23 1.57
C VAL A 106 -5.62 8.37 2.83
N LEU A 107 -4.87 9.47 2.94
CA LEU A 107 -4.03 9.72 4.11
C LEU A 107 -4.83 9.90 5.40
N PHE A 108 -6.03 10.49 5.32
CA PHE A 108 -6.93 10.66 6.46
C PHE A 108 -7.37 9.29 7.02
N ASP A 109 -7.67 8.34 6.13
CA ASP A 109 -8.00 6.96 6.49
C ASP A 109 -6.79 6.23 7.10
N GLU A 110 -5.59 6.39 6.54
CA GLU A 110 -4.34 5.82 7.10
C GLU A 110 -4.04 6.34 8.54
N TYR A 111 -4.49 7.55 8.84
CA TYR A 111 -4.45 8.15 10.18
C TYR A 111 -5.69 7.84 11.03
N GLY A 112 -6.53 6.89 10.63
CA GLY A 112 -7.71 6.47 11.38
C GLY A 112 -8.67 7.63 11.61
N HIS A 113 -8.91 8.45 10.60
CA HIS A 113 -9.74 9.66 10.71
C HIS A 113 -9.28 10.63 11.82
N LEU A 114 -7.95 10.69 12.05
CA LEU A 114 -7.30 11.45 13.12
C LEU A 114 -7.56 10.94 14.55
N ASN A 115 -8.10 9.73 14.70
CA ASN A 115 -8.10 9.01 15.97
C ASN A 115 -6.75 8.30 16.17
N PRO A 116 -5.93 8.66 17.19
CA PRO A 116 -4.61 8.08 17.40
C PRO A 116 -4.63 6.55 17.62
N ASP A 117 -5.75 6.00 18.10
CA ASP A 117 -5.90 4.56 18.36
C ASP A 117 -6.30 3.77 17.11
N GLU A 118 -6.75 4.44 16.04
CA GLU A 118 -7.22 3.83 14.80
C GLU A 118 -6.24 4.01 13.63
N THR A 119 -5.13 4.74 13.84
CA THR A 119 -4.07 4.82 12.81
C THR A 119 -3.57 3.43 12.43
N HIS A 120 -3.22 3.20 11.16
CA HIS A 120 -2.68 1.90 10.73
C HIS A 120 -1.50 1.40 11.60
N PRO A 121 -0.53 2.25 12.00
CA PRO A 121 0.49 1.84 12.97
C PRO A 121 -0.06 1.47 14.35
N ALA A 122 -1.13 2.13 14.83
CA ALA A 122 -1.75 1.79 16.11
C ALA A 122 -2.47 0.44 16.06
N LEU A 123 -3.25 0.19 15.00
CA LEU A 123 -3.89 -1.10 14.74
C LEU A 123 -2.83 -2.22 14.67
N TYR A 124 -1.73 -2.00 13.96
CA TYR A 124 -0.65 -2.98 13.88
C TYR A 124 0.03 -3.23 15.24
N ARG A 125 0.21 -2.19 16.07
CA ARG A 125 0.69 -2.38 17.44
C ARG A 125 -0.30 -3.14 18.32
N ARG A 126 -1.61 -3.07 18.07
CA ARG A 126 -2.59 -3.94 18.75
C ARG A 126 -2.36 -5.41 18.38
N PHE A 127 -2.16 -5.67 17.09
CA PHE A 127 -1.80 -7.01 16.59
C PHE A 127 -0.51 -7.55 17.24
N LEU A 128 0.56 -6.75 17.29
CA LEU A 128 1.81 -7.15 17.95
C LEU A 128 1.62 -7.49 19.43
N ARG A 129 0.83 -6.68 20.16
CA ARG A 129 0.50 -6.96 21.57
C ARG A 129 -0.33 -8.23 21.75
N ALA A 130 -1.22 -8.53 20.81
CA ALA A 130 -2.00 -9.76 20.85
C ALA A 130 -1.12 -11.01 20.64
N LEU A 131 0.01 -10.87 19.94
CA LEU A 131 1.06 -11.90 19.83
C LEU A 131 2.01 -11.95 21.05
N ASP A 132 1.70 -11.23 22.13
CA ASP A 132 2.60 -11.04 23.28
C ASP A 132 4.00 -10.54 22.87
N VAL A 133 4.06 -9.66 21.85
CA VAL A 133 5.29 -8.96 21.46
C VAL A 133 5.30 -7.59 22.12
N THR A 134 6.28 -7.36 22.98
CA THR A 134 6.52 -6.08 23.67
C THR A 134 7.17 -5.05 22.74
N LYS A 135 7.16 -3.78 23.18
CA LYS A 135 7.80 -2.70 22.42
C LYS A 135 9.31 -2.93 22.30
N GLU A 136 9.91 -3.37 23.39
CA GLU A 136 11.34 -3.66 23.49
C GLU A 136 11.70 -4.77 22.50
N GLU A 137 10.90 -5.83 22.42
CA GLU A 137 11.13 -6.94 21.48
C GLU A 137 10.96 -6.53 20.02
N TRP A 138 9.93 -5.75 19.66
CA TRP A 138 9.78 -5.35 18.26
C TRP A 138 10.75 -4.24 17.84
N GLU A 139 11.32 -3.47 18.77
CA GLU A 139 12.34 -2.47 18.44
C GLU A 139 13.75 -3.06 18.36
N ALA A 140 14.05 -4.09 19.16
CA ALA A 140 15.38 -4.70 19.29
C ALA A 140 16.06 -5.17 17.98
N PRO A 141 15.40 -5.94 17.09
CA PRO A 141 16.08 -6.48 15.91
C PRO A 141 16.31 -5.42 14.85
N SER A 142 17.41 -5.50 14.11
CA SER A 142 17.59 -4.66 12.91
C SER A 142 16.50 -4.94 11.86
N THR A 143 16.16 -3.93 11.08
CA THR A 143 15.31 -4.09 9.89
C THR A 143 16.04 -4.99 8.88
N LEU A 144 15.32 -5.96 8.31
CA LEU A 144 15.86 -6.78 7.22
C LEU A 144 16.29 -5.87 6.04
N PRO A 145 17.43 -6.14 5.38
CA PRO A 145 17.88 -5.36 4.23
C PRO A 145 16.82 -5.23 3.13
N GLU A 146 16.04 -6.29 2.89
CA GLU A 146 14.97 -6.32 1.90
C GLU A 146 13.78 -5.42 2.28
N VAL A 147 13.48 -5.32 3.57
CA VAL A 147 12.46 -4.41 4.09
C VAL A 147 12.96 -2.96 4.02
N GLU A 148 14.23 -2.71 4.34
CA GLU A 148 14.82 -1.38 4.18
C GLU A 148 14.84 -0.96 2.71
N LEU A 149 15.16 -1.88 1.78
CA LEU A 149 15.06 -1.64 0.33
C LEU A 149 13.64 -1.26 -0.08
N TYR A 150 12.62 -1.97 0.42
CA TYR A 150 11.23 -1.64 0.13
C TYR A 150 10.88 -0.23 0.61
N ILE A 151 11.29 0.11 1.83
CA ILE A 151 11.06 1.42 2.44
C ILE A 151 11.79 2.53 1.67
N SER A 152 13.06 2.34 1.33
CA SER A 152 13.87 3.31 0.61
C SER A 152 13.31 3.51 -0.80
N ARG A 153 12.92 2.44 -1.49
CA ARG A 153 12.34 2.50 -2.82
C ARG A 153 11.05 3.32 -2.85
N HIS A 154 10.17 3.15 -1.86
CA HIS A 154 8.95 3.95 -1.75
C HIS A 154 9.24 5.42 -1.45
N ARG A 155 10.24 5.71 -0.61
CA ARG A 155 10.69 7.11 -0.38
C ARG A 155 11.21 7.74 -1.67
N ASP A 156 12.00 7.02 -2.44
CA ASP A 156 12.56 7.52 -3.71
C ASP A 156 11.45 7.78 -4.73
N LEU A 157 10.53 6.82 -4.92
CA LEU A 157 9.43 6.92 -5.88
C LEU A 157 8.49 8.09 -5.55
N THR A 158 8.15 8.27 -4.26
CA THR A 158 7.21 9.32 -3.82
C THR A 158 7.81 10.72 -3.76
N ARG A 159 9.14 10.83 -3.68
CA ARG A 159 9.87 12.11 -3.70
C ARG A 159 10.44 12.47 -5.06
N HIS A 160 10.31 11.57 -6.04
CA HIS A 160 10.88 11.79 -7.37
C HIS A 160 10.18 12.98 -8.06
N PRO A 161 10.90 13.89 -8.74
CA PRO A 161 10.29 15.07 -9.38
C PRO A 161 9.15 14.74 -10.38
N ASP A 162 9.22 13.58 -11.02
CA ASP A 162 8.11 13.02 -11.79
C ASP A 162 7.11 12.29 -10.86
N VAL A 163 6.05 13.00 -10.48
CA VAL A 163 4.98 12.53 -9.56
C VAL A 163 4.34 11.21 -10.01
N ARG A 164 4.35 10.92 -11.32
CA ARG A 164 3.70 9.73 -11.90
C ARG A 164 4.33 8.42 -11.42
N LEU A 165 5.61 8.42 -11.06
CA LEU A 165 6.26 7.26 -10.45
C LEU A 165 5.68 6.96 -9.07
N GLY A 166 5.52 7.98 -8.23
CA GLY A 166 4.90 7.84 -6.92
C GLY A 166 3.43 7.45 -7.00
N LEU A 167 2.69 8.01 -7.97
CA LEU A 167 1.32 7.62 -8.25
C LEU A 167 1.19 6.15 -8.66
N GLY A 168 2.08 5.66 -9.53
CA GLY A 168 2.15 4.25 -9.89
C GLY A 168 2.42 3.33 -8.70
N ALA A 169 3.31 3.77 -7.80
CA ALA A 169 3.73 3.01 -6.62
C ALA A 169 2.66 2.94 -5.53
N LEU A 170 1.97 4.05 -5.25
CA LEU A 170 0.98 4.14 -4.17
C LEU A 170 -0.46 3.89 -4.64
N GLY A 171 -0.75 4.01 -5.93
CA GLY A 171 -2.04 3.62 -6.49
C GLY A 171 -2.02 2.16 -6.93
N PRO A 172 -1.78 1.86 -8.22
CA PRO A 172 -1.89 0.50 -8.76
C PRO A 172 -1.15 -0.60 -7.98
N ALA A 173 0.07 -0.34 -7.50
CA ALA A 173 0.91 -1.34 -6.82
C ALA A 173 0.59 -1.54 -5.32
N SER A 174 -0.19 -0.65 -4.72
CA SER A 174 -0.68 -0.80 -3.34
C SER A 174 -2.13 -1.25 -3.35
N GLU A 175 -3.02 -0.53 -4.04
CA GLU A 175 -4.46 -0.69 -3.87
C GLU A 175 -5.02 -1.97 -4.49
N TRP A 176 -4.41 -2.50 -5.56
CA TRP A 176 -4.87 -3.74 -6.17
C TRP A 176 -4.29 -5.02 -5.52
N PRO A 177 -3.00 -5.07 -5.14
CA PRO A 177 -2.42 -6.26 -4.52
C PRO A 177 -2.75 -6.43 -3.04
N VAL A 178 -3.00 -5.35 -2.29
CA VAL A 178 -3.15 -5.46 -0.83
C VAL A 178 -4.32 -6.37 -0.44
N PRO A 179 -5.54 -6.29 -1.03
CA PRO A 179 -6.63 -7.20 -0.66
C PRO A 179 -6.29 -8.69 -0.80
N PRO A 180 -5.83 -9.21 -1.96
CA PRO A 180 -5.50 -10.64 -2.08
C PRO A 180 -4.29 -11.04 -1.21
N ILE A 181 -3.31 -10.16 -1.00
CA ILE A 181 -2.17 -10.44 -0.10
C ILE A 181 -2.65 -10.54 1.35
N TYR A 182 -3.48 -9.60 1.80
CA TYR A 182 -3.93 -9.53 3.19
C TYR A 182 -4.90 -10.66 3.53
N VAL A 183 -5.66 -11.17 2.56
CA VAL A 183 -6.43 -12.42 2.72
C VAL A 183 -5.49 -13.57 3.07
N LYS A 184 -4.43 -13.82 2.29
CA LYS A 184 -3.46 -14.91 2.55
C LYS A 184 -2.77 -14.73 3.90
N LEU A 185 -2.31 -13.52 4.21
CA LEU A 185 -1.67 -13.23 5.50
C LEU A 185 -2.63 -13.44 6.68
N SER A 186 -3.88 -12.98 6.58
CA SER A 186 -4.89 -13.15 7.62
C SER A 186 -5.23 -14.63 7.83
N GLU A 187 -5.37 -15.41 6.77
CA GLU A 187 -5.60 -16.86 6.85
C GLU A 187 -4.45 -17.58 7.56
N GLY A 188 -3.21 -17.29 7.17
CA GLY A 188 -2.01 -17.84 7.81
C GLY A 188 -1.94 -17.51 9.30
N LEU A 189 -2.14 -16.23 9.65
CA LEU A 189 -2.13 -15.78 11.04
C LEU A 189 -3.21 -16.46 11.88
N LYS A 190 -4.45 -16.59 11.35
CA LYS A 190 -5.54 -17.27 12.06
C LYS A 190 -5.19 -18.72 12.35
N LYS A 191 -4.68 -19.45 11.37
CA LYS A 191 -4.30 -20.86 11.51
C LYS A 191 -3.16 -21.06 12.49
N ALA A 192 -2.15 -20.18 12.47
CA ALA A 192 -0.93 -20.33 13.25
C ALA A 192 -1.04 -19.85 14.71
N THR A 193 -1.95 -18.92 15.01
CA THR A 193 -1.94 -18.22 16.32
C THR A 193 -3.21 -18.40 17.15
N GLY A 194 -4.33 -18.78 16.53
CA GLY A 194 -5.63 -18.83 17.22
C GLY A 194 -6.13 -17.46 17.72
N LEU A 195 -5.51 -16.36 17.28
CA LEU A 195 -5.90 -15.01 17.69
C LEU A 195 -7.33 -14.69 17.29
N PRO A 196 -8.05 -13.91 18.12
CA PRO A 196 -9.41 -13.52 17.81
C PRO A 196 -9.43 -12.50 16.66
N GLY A 197 -10.56 -12.39 15.98
CA GLY A 197 -10.67 -11.61 14.74
C GLY A 197 -10.31 -10.13 14.91
N GLU A 198 -10.61 -9.53 16.06
CA GLU A 198 -10.28 -8.15 16.39
C GLU A 198 -8.76 -7.88 16.43
N ALA A 199 -7.94 -8.88 16.79
CA ALA A 199 -6.49 -8.74 16.79
C ALA A 199 -5.93 -8.64 15.37
N LEU A 200 -6.69 -9.09 14.37
CA LEU A 200 -6.33 -9.09 12.95
C LEU A 200 -7.02 -7.98 12.16
N GLU A 201 -7.63 -7.01 12.84
CA GLU A 201 -8.38 -5.91 12.23
C GLU A 201 -7.60 -5.18 11.15
N ILE A 202 -6.30 -4.92 11.37
CA ILE A 202 -5.44 -4.27 10.37
C ILE A 202 -5.40 -5.03 9.04
N PHE A 203 -5.57 -6.36 9.05
CA PHE A 203 -5.58 -7.18 7.84
C PHE A 203 -6.98 -7.27 7.23
N THR A 204 -8.02 -7.36 8.06
CA THR A 204 -9.40 -7.58 7.59
C THR A 204 -10.07 -6.29 7.12
N SER A 205 -9.73 -5.12 7.69
CA SER A 205 -10.30 -3.83 7.29
C SER A 205 -9.90 -3.40 5.88
N HIS A 206 -8.66 -3.69 5.47
CA HIS A 206 -8.11 -3.35 4.16
C HIS A 206 -8.87 -4.01 3.00
N VAL A 207 -9.53 -5.15 3.21
CA VAL A 207 -10.32 -5.80 2.15
C VAL A 207 -11.46 -4.89 1.63
N THR A 208 -12.08 -4.11 2.52
CA THR A 208 -13.16 -3.18 2.12
C THR A 208 -12.62 -1.77 1.85
N MET A 209 -11.67 -1.29 2.64
CA MET A 209 -11.09 0.06 2.49
C MET A 209 -10.37 0.22 1.15
N ASP A 210 -9.61 -0.78 0.72
CA ASP A 210 -8.78 -0.68 -0.49
C ASP A 210 -9.62 -0.67 -1.77
N VAL A 211 -10.86 -1.15 -1.77
CA VAL A 211 -11.76 -0.99 -2.92
C VAL A 211 -12.10 0.50 -3.13
N THR A 212 -12.29 1.23 -2.02
CA THR A 212 -12.57 2.67 -2.06
C THR A 212 -11.31 3.45 -2.40
N HIS A 213 -10.17 3.13 -1.78
CA HIS A 213 -8.88 3.74 -2.09
C HIS A 213 -8.46 3.49 -3.53
N ALA A 214 -8.59 2.26 -4.04
CA ALA A 214 -8.34 1.95 -5.45
C ALA A 214 -9.14 2.85 -6.38
N ARG A 215 -10.43 3.07 -6.11
CA ARG A 215 -11.26 3.97 -6.94
C ARG A 215 -10.73 5.41 -6.88
N ILE A 216 -10.54 5.96 -5.68
CA ILE A 216 -10.03 7.32 -5.47
C ILE A 216 -8.69 7.51 -6.20
N MET A 217 -7.75 6.58 -6.02
CA MET A 217 -6.43 6.63 -6.61
C MET A 217 -6.47 6.49 -8.13
N MET A 218 -7.27 5.57 -8.69
CA MET A 218 -7.34 5.40 -10.14
C MET A 218 -7.99 6.58 -10.83
N ASP A 219 -9.06 7.14 -10.24
CA ASP A 219 -9.70 8.36 -10.74
C ASP A 219 -8.72 9.54 -10.73
N ALA A 220 -7.91 9.68 -9.66
CA ALA A 220 -6.89 10.72 -9.54
C ALA A 220 -5.70 10.53 -10.50
N ILE A 221 -5.39 9.28 -10.88
CA ILE A 221 -4.27 8.94 -11.78
C ILE A 221 -4.65 9.09 -13.25
N ALA A 222 -5.93 8.90 -13.62
CA ALA A 222 -6.36 8.91 -15.01
C ALA A 222 -5.89 10.14 -15.82
N PRO A 223 -5.91 11.38 -15.29
CA PRO A 223 -5.38 12.56 -15.99
C PRO A 223 -3.87 12.53 -16.26
N TYR A 224 -3.12 11.75 -15.47
CA TYR A 224 -1.66 11.60 -15.57
C TYR A 224 -1.22 10.49 -16.52
N ALA A 225 -2.19 9.79 -17.14
CA ALA A 225 -1.98 8.64 -18.03
C ALA A 225 -2.64 8.81 -19.41
N GLU A 226 -2.93 10.05 -19.82
CA GLU A 226 -3.60 10.38 -21.09
C GLU A 226 -2.68 10.32 -22.32
N ASP A 227 -1.37 10.23 -22.10
CA ASP A 227 -0.36 10.07 -23.15
C ASP A 227 0.58 8.90 -22.83
N GLU A 228 1.33 8.43 -23.83
CA GLU A 228 2.25 7.30 -23.65
C GLU A 228 3.33 7.55 -22.60
N GLY A 229 3.82 8.79 -22.48
CA GLY A 229 4.83 9.14 -21.49
C GLY A 229 4.30 9.01 -20.07
N GLY A 230 3.08 9.47 -19.85
CA GLY A 230 2.34 9.32 -18.60
C GLY A 230 2.09 7.86 -18.26
N GLN A 231 1.56 7.09 -19.21
CA GLN A 231 1.33 5.64 -19.05
C GLN A 231 2.62 4.89 -18.72
N ARG A 232 3.71 5.18 -19.44
CA ARG A 232 5.03 4.58 -19.16
C ARG A 232 5.49 4.89 -17.74
N LYS A 233 5.35 6.13 -17.27
CA LYS A 233 5.82 6.54 -15.93
C LYS A 233 4.95 5.96 -14.80
N VAL A 234 3.64 5.95 -14.95
CA VAL A 234 2.76 5.27 -13.98
C VAL A 234 3.11 3.79 -13.90
N ARG A 235 3.21 3.11 -15.05
CA ARG A 235 3.60 1.69 -15.10
C ARG A 235 4.98 1.44 -14.49
N GLU A 236 5.96 2.28 -14.77
CA GLU A 236 7.33 2.19 -14.22
C GLU A 236 7.30 2.24 -12.68
N GLY A 237 6.58 3.20 -12.10
CA GLY A 237 6.41 3.31 -10.65
C GLY A 237 5.70 2.10 -10.04
N THR A 238 4.67 1.60 -10.72
CA THR A 238 3.94 0.39 -10.33
C THR A 238 4.84 -0.83 -10.29
N MET A 239 5.56 -1.12 -11.37
CA MET A 239 6.43 -2.30 -11.45
C MET A 239 7.59 -2.19 -10.44
N ALA A 240 8.19 -1.00 -10.30
CA ALA A 240 9.24 -0.76 -9.32
C ALA A 240 8.81 -1.05 -7.87
N SER A 241 7.55 -0.79 -7.50
CA SER A 241 7.01 -1.11 -6.18
C SER A 241 6.78 -2.61 -6.02
N LEU A 242 6.21 -3.28 -7.03
CA LEU A 242 5.96 -4.72 -7.03
C LEU A 242 7.23 -5.56 -7.03
N ASP A 243 8.26 -5.13 -7.75
CA ASP A 243 9.59 -5.75 -7.75
C ASP A 243 10.21 -5.65 -6.35
N ALA A 244 10.18 -4.47 -5.74
CA ALA A 244 10.66 -4.28 -4.37
C ALA A 244 9.87 -5.12 -3.36
N ARG A 245 8.56 -5.30 -3.59
CA ARG A 245 7.72 -6.17 -2.76
C ARG A 245 8.15 -7.63 -2.87
N SER A 246 8.50 -8.11 -4.07
CA SER A 246 9.00 -9.47 -4.28
C SER A 246 10.27 -9.71 -3.47
N VAL A 247 11.22 -8.77 -3.52
CA VAL A 247 12.44 -8.82 -2.70
C VAL A 247 12.12 -8.81 -1.20
N MET A 248 11.17 -7.98 -0.76
CA MET A 248 10.71 -7.98 0.64
C MET A 248 10.16 -9.35 1.06
N LEU A 249 9.39 -10.01 0.19
CA LEU A 249 8.83 -11.34 0.44
C LEU A 249 9.91 -12.44 0.44
N ASP A 250 10.98 -12.31 -0.37
CA ASP A 250 12.16 -13.18 -0.26
C ASP A 250 12.83 -13.04 1.12
N GLY A 251 12.97 -11.80 1.59
CA GLY A 251 13.51 -11.49 2.92
C GLY A 251 12.68 -12.11 4.03
N PHE A 252 11.34 -12.05 3.94
CA PHE A 252 10.46 -12.72 4.90
C PHE A 252 10.58 -14.23 4.81
N TYR A 253 10.60 -14.82 3.61
CA TYR A 253 10.75 -16.27 3.46
C TYR A 253 12.01 -16.76 4.18
N ARG A 254 13.15 -16.11 3.91
CA ARG A 254 14.42 -16.46 4.55
C ARG A 254 14.38 -16.30 6.06
N ALA A 255 13.84 -15.19 6.56
CA ALA A 255 13.80 -14.91 7.99
C ALA A 255 12.84 -15.85 8.75
N VAL A 256 11.72 -16.23 8.13
CA VAL A 256 10.66 -17.06 8.75
C VAL A 256 10.97 -18.55 8.65
N TYR A 257 11.56 -19.01 7.54
CA TYR A 257 11.76 -20.43 7.27
C TYR A 257 13.22 -20.89 7.36
N GLY A 258 14.17 -19.96 7.48
CA GLY A 258 15.60 -20.29 7.58
C GLY A 258 16.22 -20.79 6.28
N GLU A 259 15.55 -20.64 5.14
CA GLU A 259 15.98 -21.12 3.82
C GLU A 259 15.63 -20.10 2.72
N PRO A 260 16.30 -20.08 1.56
CA PRO A 260 15.97 -19.15 0.49
C PRO A 260 14.59 -19.45 -0.10
N ALA A 261 13.87 -18.40 -0.53
CA ALA A 261 12.63 -18.59 -1.26
C ALA A 261 12.87 -19.44 -2.51
N PRO A 262 12.03 -20.46 -2.78
CA PRO A 262 12.07 -21.17 -4.05
C PRO A 262 11.89 -20.17 -5.19
N LEU A 263 12.60 -20.38 -6.30
CA LEU A 263 12.31 -19.63 -7.52
C LEU A 263 10.83 -19.83 -7.83
N ALA A 264 10.07 -18.72 -7.87
CA ALA A 264 8.68 -18.77 -8.30
C ALA A 264 8.67 -19.48 -9.65
N ALA A 265 7.98 -20.63 -9.72
CA ALA A 265 7.77 -21.28 -11.00
C ALA A 265 7.11 -20.22 -11.88
N VAL A 266 7.83 -19.77 -12.90
CA VAL A 266 7.23 -18.94 -13.94
C VAL A 266 6.15 -19.83 -14.51
N ARG A 267 4.91 -19.65 -14.03
CA ARG A 267 3.75 -20.21 -14.70
C ARG A 267 3.82 -19.56 -16.07
N ALA A 268 4.29 -20.32 -17.05
CA ALA A 268 4.20 -19.93 -18.43
C ALA A 268 2.75 -19.52 -18.64
N ALA A 269 2.51 -18.22 -18.77
CA ALA A 269 1.24 -17.76 -19.25
C ALA A 269 1.10 -18.37 -20.65
N HIS A 270 0.06 -19.21 -20.81
CA HIS A 270 -0.45 -19.81 -22.04
C HIS A 270 0.19 -21.15 -22.45
N PRO A 271 -0.60 -22.12 -22.98
CA PRO A 271 -1.52 -22.00 -24.12
C PRO A 271 -2.97 -22.39 -23.75
N SER A 272 -4.05 -21.99 -24.43
CA SER A 272 -4.36 -21.67 -25.83
C SER A 272 -5.67 -20.90 -25.87
#